data_AF-A0A928XWI9-F1
#
_entry.id   AF-A0A928XWI9-F1
#
_cell.length_a   1.000
_cell.length_b   1.000
_cell.length_c   1.000
_cell.angle_alpha   90.00
_cell.angle_beta   90.00
_cell.angle_gamma   90.00
#
_symmetry.space_group_name_H-M   'P 1'
#
loop_
_entity.id
_entity.type
_entity.pdbx_description
1 polymer ?
#
loop_
_entity_poly.entity_id
_entity_poly.type
_entity_poly.pdbx_seq_one_letter_code
_entity_poly.pdbx_strand_id
1 'polypeptide(L)'
;MKFRHIFFLLAALCSPQIMAADPVLEAFAERYAKAKDEGDAAALMAMHYLEGATEAEVARVKEAVEMGIKYKNADKHSAVTIDNKLDEDMEFTRVSKGEKVETNLPPAGMIRITYPKGGHMAPYGLKDGKPWLLGVKITKLDWNGPGEDFYQVSVTNSGDAPVDFTIEYAYKASGLSFEKKKQSTVKAHGFKGTSIIANEVVSVRVSTSQPGVKLEAALNRNESGKQTELLKKVVDSSSSFVFEGNKP
;
A
#
# COMPACT_ATOMS: atom_id res chain seq x y z
N MET A 1 46.49 -49.44 34.39
CA MET A 1 46.95 -48.05 34.13
C MET A 1 45.84 -47.31 33.42
N LYS A 2 45.52 -46.09 33.88
CA LYS A 2 44.38 -45.26 33.49
C LYS A 2 44.52 -44.74 32.05
N PHE A 3 43.47 -44.81 31.23
CA PHE A 3 43.18 -43.77 30.23
C PHE A 3 41.66 -43.52 30.16
N ARG A 4 41.29 -42.37 30.72
CA ARG A 4 40.03 -41.65 30.47
C ARG A 4 40.13 -40.95 29.10
N HIS A 5 38.99 -40.41 28.64
CA HIS A 5 38.81 -39.33 27.63
C HIS A 5 38.55 -39.86 26.20
N ILE A 6 37.56 -39.42 25.41
CA ILE A 6 36.62 -38.28 25.47
C ILE A 6 35.43 -38.64 24.55
N PHE A 7 34.20 -38.41 25.02
CA PHE A 7 33.02 -38.25 24.18
C PHE A 7 33.09 -36.86 23.51
N PHE A 8 33.27 -36.78 22.20
CA PHE A 8 32.99 -35.54 21.46
C PHE A 8 31.57 -35.63 20.88
N LEU A 9 30.61 -35.11 21.65
CA LEU A 9 29.28 -34.78 21.15
C LEU A 9 29.41 -33.42 20.44
N LEU A 10 29.47 -33.43 19.11
CA LEU A 10 29.35 -32.21 18.30
C LEU A 10 27.86 -31.86 18.23
N ALA A 11 27.35 -31.17 19.26
CA ALA A 11 26.04 -30.54 19.19
C ALA A 11 26.16 -29.31 18.28
N ALA A 12 25.80 -29.49 17.00
CA ALA A 12 25.60 -28.38 16.08
C ALA A 12 24.46 -27.51 16.61
N LEU A 13 24.84 -26.39 17.23
CA LEU A 13 23.97 -25.27 17.57
C LEU A 13 23.35 -24.73 16.27
N CYS A 14 22.13 -25.16 15.96
CA CYS A 14 21.22 -24.37 15.13
C CYS A 14 20.82 -23.13 15.94
N SER A 15 21.69 -22.13 15.96
CA SER A 15 21.31 -20.79 16.42
C SER A 15 20.27 -20.24 15.46
N PRO A 16 19.08 -19.79 15.93
CA PRO A 16 18.24 -18.94 15.10
C PRO A 16 19.05 -17.68 14.79
N GLN A 17 19.26 -17.39 13.50
CA GLN A 17 19.78 -16.10 13.07
C GLN A 17 18.75 -15.03 13.47
N ILE A 18 18.94 -14.45 14.66
CA ILE A 18 18.42 -13.13 14.96
C ILE A 18 19.11 -12.23 13.94
N MET A 19 18.41 -11.86 12.87
CA MET A 19 18.89 -10.85 11.95
C MET A 19 19.10 -9.59 12.79
N ALA A 20 20.36 -9.24 13.03
CA ALA A 20 20.70 -7.99 13.69
C ALA A 20 20.08 -6.86 12.88
N ALA A 21 19.32 -5.99 13.54
CA ALA A 21 18.79 -4.79 12.92
C ALA A 21 19.95 -3.94 12.38
N ASP A 22 19.80 -3.40 11.17
CA ASP A 22 20.80 -2.53 10.59
C ASP A 22 20.79 -1.19 11.35
N PRO A 23 21.86 -0.84 12.08
CA PRO A 23 21.89 0.35 12.91
C PRO A 23 21.72 1.65 12.10
N VAL A 24 22.06 1.64 10.80
CA VAL A 24 21.84 2.79 9.91
C VAL A 24 20.35 2.98 9.63
N LEU A 25 19.62 1.87 9.42
CA LEU A 25 18.17 1.91 9.19
C LEU A 25 17.42 2.29 10.47
N GLU A 26 17.83 1.81 11.63
CA GLU A 26 17.24 2.22 12.91
C GLU A 26 17.42 3.71 13.17
N ALA A 27 18.65 4.22 13.04
CA ALA A 27 18.92 5.65 13.19
C ALA A 27 18.14 6.52 12.18
N PHE A 28 17.96 6.03 10.96
CA PHE A 28 17.12 6.68 9.96
C PHE A 28 15.64 6.73 10.36
N ALA A 29 15.11 5.62 10.89
CA ALA A 29 13.74 5.54 11.40
C ALA A 29 13.51 6.49 12.58
N GLU A 30 14.43 6.52 13.54
CA GLU A 30 14.37 7.41 14.69
C GLU A 30 14.41 8.88 14.29
N ARG A 31 15.30 9.25 13.34
CA ARG A 31 15.35 10.61 12.80
C ARG A 31 14.03 11.00 12.12
N TYR A 32 13.43 10.10 11.36
CA TYR A 32 12.14 10.33 10.71
C TYR A 32 11.03 10.56 11.73
N ALA A 33 10.97 9.72 12.76
CA ALA A 33 9.98 9.82 13.81
C ALA A 33 10.12 11.09 14.64
N LYS A 34 11.36 11.48 14.98
CA LYS A 34 11.65 12.74 15.65
C LYS A 34 11.18 13.95 14.83
N ALA A 35 11.57 14.01 13.55
CA ALA A 35 11.17 15.10 12.66
C ALA A 35 9.64 15.19 12.52
N LYS A 36 8.97 14.03 12.50
CA LYS A 36 7.51 13.98 12.48
C LYS A 36 6.88 14.49 13.77
N ASP A 37 7.36 14.05 14.93
CA ASP A 37 6.86 14.48 16.24
C ASP A 37 7.05 15.99 16.48
N GLU A 38 8.17 16.54 16.03
CA GLU A 38 8.48 17.97 16.14
C GLU A 38 7.74 18.81 15.09
N GLY A 39 7.09 18.17 14.11
CA GLY A 39 6.47 18.87 12.98
C GLY A 39 7.49 19.58 12.10
N ASP A 40 8.74 19.10 12.07
CA ASP A 40 9.85 19.72 11.33
C ASP A 40 9.77 19.36 9.84
N ALA A 41 9.05 20.19 9.10
CA ALA A 41 8.91 20.05 7.65
C ALA A 41 10.27 20.09 6.92
N ALA A 42 11.22 20.90 7.40
CA ALA A 42 12.52 21.02 6.76
C ALA A 42 13.35 19.75 6.95
N ALA A 43 13.37 19.19 8.17
CA ALA A 43 14.03 17.92 8.44
C ALA A 43 13.38 16.76 7.64
N LEU A 44 12.06 16.70 7.56
CA LEU A 44 11.34 15.71 6.76
C LEU A 44 11.65 15.84 5.26
N MET A 45 11.68 17.06 4.72
CA MET A 45 12.07 17.30 3.33
C MET A 45 13.51 16.86 3.06
N ALA A 46 14.44 17.14 3.96
CA ALA A 46 15.85 16.76 3.84
C ALA A 46 16.10 15.24 3.89
N MET A 47 15.11 14.45 4.31
CA MET A 47 15.19 12.99 4.32
C MET A 47 14.71 12.34 3.01
N HIS A 48 14.08 13.10 2.11
CA HIS A 48 13.65 12.58 0.82
C HIS A 48 14.80 12.60 -0.19
N TYR A 49 14.91 11.54 -0.98
CA TYR A 49 15.77 11.56 -2.15
C TYR A 49 15.11 12.48 -3.19
N LEU A 50 15.79 13.55 -3.59
CA LEU A 50 15.30 14.57 -4.54
C LEU A 50 16.33 14.89 -5.64
N GLU A 51 17.40 14.10 -5.74
CA GLU A 51 18.41 14.29 -6.78
C GLU A 51 17.77 14.12 -8.16
N GLY A 52 17.97 15.11 -9.03
CA GLY A 52 17.39 15.14 -10.38
C GLY A 52 15.89 15.44 -10.43
N ALA A 53 15.24 15.74 -9.30
CA ALA A 53 13.84 16.10 -9.27
C ALA A 53 13.61 17.52 -9.84
N THR A 54 12.53 17.66 -10.60
CA THR A 54 11.99 18.94 -11.08
C THR A 54 11.33 19.73 -9.96
N GLU A 55 11.11 21.03 -10.17
CA GLU A 55 10.41 21.89 -9.20
C GLU A 55 9.00 21.38 -8.87
N ALA A 56 8.28 20.83 -9.85
CA ALA A 56 6.95 20.27 -9.65
C ALA A 56 6.98 19.02 -8.75
N GLU A 57 7.98 18.15 -8.92
CA GLU A 57 8.16 16.96 -8.09
C GLU A 57 8.54 17.33 -6.65
N VAL A 58 9.45 18.30 -6.47
CA VAL A 58 9.82 18.83 -5.15
C VAL A 58 8.60 19.46 -4.46
N ALA A 59 7.81 20.26 -5.19
CA ALA A 59 6.60 20.87 -4.65
C ALA A 59 5.57 19.82 -4.21
N ARG A 60 5.43 18.71 -4.96
CA ARG A 60 4.54 17.60 -4.60
C ARG A 60 4.97 16.90 -3.31
N VAL A 61 6.27 16.65 -3.13
CA VAL A 61 6.80 16.07 -1.89
C VAL A 61 6.57 17.03 -0.72
N LYS A 62 6.82 18.33 -0.93
CA LYS A 62 6.59 19.37 0.08
C LYS A 62 5.13 19.41 0.53
N GLU A 63 4.19 19.43 -0.40
CA GLU A 63 2.75 19.38 -0.10
C GLU A 63 2.41 18.13 0.74
N ALA A 64 2.93 16.96 0.37
CA ALA A 64 2.70 15.72 1.11
C ALA A 64 3.26 15.78 2.55
N VAL A 65 4.43 16.37 2.75
CA VAL A 65 5.03 16.59 4.08
C VAL A 65 4.17 17.54 4.92
N GLU A 66 3.79 18.69 4.36
CA GLU A 66 2.97 19.69 5.06
C GLU A 66 1.60 19.13 5.47
N MET A 67 0.95 18.39 4.55
CA MET A 67 -0.29 17.67 4.84
C MET A 67 -0.09 16.59 5.90
N GLY A 68 1.03 15.86 5.85
CA GLY A 68 1.38 14.85 6.84
C GLY A 68 1.47 15.44 8.26
N ILE A 69 2.13 16.58 8.41
CA ILE A 69 2.27 17.30 9.68
C ILE A 69 0.90 17.80 10.16
N LYS A 70 0.15 18.49 9.28
CA LYS A 70 -1.12 19.15 9.65
C LYS A 70 -2.20 18.17 10.13
N TYR A 71 -2.29 16.99 9.53
CA TYR A 71 -3.43 16.08 9.75
C TYR A 71 -3.11 14.84 10.58
N LYS A 72 -1.83 14.56 10.92
CA LYS A 72 -1.44 13.29 11.56
C LYS A 72 -0.64 13.41 12.86
N ASN A 73 -0.42 14.62 13.39
CA ASN A 73 0.40 14.87 14.60
C ASN A 73 -0.41 15.07 15.91
N ALA A 74 -1.59 14.47 16.03
CA ALA A 74 -2.41 14.65 17.25
C ALA A 74 -1.90 13.84 18.46
N ASP A 75 -1.27 12.68 18.22
CA ASP A 75 -0.79 11.78 19.27
C ASP A 75 0.72 11.52 19.10
N LYS A 76 1.48 11.46 20.21
CA LYS A 76 2.87 11.00 20.17
C LYS A 76 2.92 9.52 19.78
N HIS A 77 3.89 9.13 18.97
CA HIS A 77 4.06 7.73 18.61
C HIS A 77 4.59 6.91 19.80
N SER A 78 4.23 5.63 19.85
CA SER A 78 4.66 4.69 20.90
C SER A 78 5.82 3.79 20.47
N ALA A 79 6.03 3.62 19.17
CA ALA A 79 7.14 2.83 18.62
C ALA A 79 7.45 3.24 17.18
N VAL A 80 8.71 3.01 16.78
CA VAL A 80 9.20 3.15 15.42
C VAL A 80 9.95 1.89 15.07
N THR A 81 9.61 1.28 13.94
CA THR A 81 10.22 0.02 13.50
C THR A 81 10.52 0.08 12.01
N ILE A 82 11.56 -0.61 11.58
CA ILE A 82 11.86 -0.85 10.17
C ILE A 82 11.31 -2.22 9.80
N ASP A 83 10.60 -2.26 8.69
CA ASP A 83 10.19 -3.49 8.02
C ASP A 83 10.92 -3.56 6.68
N ASN A 84 11.79 -4.56 6.53
CA ASN A 84 12.52 -4.78 5.27
C ASN A 84 11.60 -5.38 4.18
N LYS A 85 10.29 -5.49 4.44
CA LYS A 85 9.28 -5.86 3.47
C LYS A 85 8.43 -4.66 3.10
N LEU A 86 8.04 -4.62 1.83
CA LEU A 86 7.04 -3.68 1.35
C LEU A 86 5.65 -4.13 1.81
N ASP A 87 4.80 -3.15 2.08
CA ASP A 87 3.38 -3.42 2.26
C ASP A 87 2.78 -3.85 0.91
N GLU A 88 2.24 -5.07 0.86
CA GLU A 88 1.61 -5.66 -0.34
C GLU A 88 0.41 -4.83 -0.83
N ASP A 89 -0.21 -4.04 0.06
CA ASP A 89 -1.32 -3.16 -0.28
C ASP A 89 -0.87 -1.78 -0.81
N MET A 90 0.43 -1.44 -0.75
CA MET A 90 0.93 -0.12 -1.16
C MET A 90 1.25 -0.06 -2.67
N GLU A 91 0.66 0.93 -3.34
CA GLU A 91 0.95 1.21 -4.75
C GLU A 91 2.02 2.30 -4.90
N PHE A 92 3.13 1.99 -5.59
CA PHE A 92 4.24 2.91 -5.85
C PHE A 92 4.15 3.63 -7.19
N THR A 93 3.11 3.34 -7.96
CA THR A 93 2.84 4.00 -9.24
C THR A 93 1.36 4.30 -9.32
N ARG A 94 1.05 5.56 -9.63
CA ARG A 94 -0.30 6.04 -9.86
C ARG A 94 -0.37 6.69 -11.23
N VAL A 95 -1.33 6.28 -12.04
CA VAL A 95 -1.68 6.94 -13.28
C VAL A 95 -3.03 7.60 -13.09
N SER A 96 -3.08 8.91 -13.22
CA SER A 96 -4.33 9.66 -13.16
C SER A 96 -4.19 11.06 -13.77
N LYS A 97 -5.27 11.59 -14.34
CA LYS A 97 -5.39 12.97 -14.83
C LYS A 97 -4.26 13.39 -15.80
N GLY A 98 -3.86 12.48 -16.69
CA GLY A 98 -2.78 12.74 -17.65
C GLY A 98 -1.39 12.74 -17.04
N GLU A 99 -1.22 12.20 -15.83
CA GLU A 99 0.08 12.07 -15.17
C GLU A 99 0.32 10.63 -14.75
N LYS A 100 1.55 10.15 -14.96
CA LYS A 100 2.11 8.99 -14.27
C LYS A 100 3.03 9.49 -13.17
N VAL A 101 2.66 9.20 -11.93
CA VAL A 101 3.45 9.49 -10.74
C VAL A 101 4.03 8.18 -10.22
N GLU A 102 5.35 8.08 -10.14
CA GLU A 102 6.08 6.92 -9.64
C GLU A 102 7.10 7.33 -8.58
N THR A 103 7.61 6.40 -7.78
CA THR A 103 8.70 6.70 -6.84
C THR A 103 9.99 6.91 -7.62
N ASN A 104 10.80 7.89 -7.20
CA ASN A 104 12.06 8.20 -7.89
C ASN A 104 13.23 7.25 -7.54
N LEU A 105 13.04 6.39 -6.54
CA LEU A 105 13.89 5.26 -6.22
C LEU A 105 13.04 3.98 -6.13
N PRO A 106 13.64 2.80 -6.40
CA PRO A 106 13.01 1.53 -6.07
C PRO A 106 12.78 1.43 -4.56
N PRO A 107 11.55 1.07 -4.12
CA PRO A 107 11.26 0.87 -2.71
C PRO A 107 11.99 -0.38 -2.19
N ALA A 108 12.62 -0.25 -1.02
CA ALA A 108 13.40 -1.31 -0.38
C ALA A 108 12.76 -1.84 0.91
N GLY A 109 11.89 -1.04 1.55
CA GLY A 109 11.19 -1.42 2.77
C GLY A 109 10.29 -0.29 3.28
N MET A 110 9.81 -0.44 4.50
CA MET A 110 8.86 0.45 5.15
C MET A 110 9.37 0.91 6.52
N ILE A 111 9.16 2.18 6.83
CA ILE A 111 9.23 2.69 8.20
C ILE A 111 7.82 2.62 8.78
N ARG A 112 7.63 1.88 9.86
CA ARG A 112 6.35 1.78 10.57
C ARG A 112 6.44 2.58 11.87
N ILE A 113 5.67 3.66 11.93
CA ILE A 113 5.42 4.44 13.14
C ILE A 113 4.10 3.97 13.74
N THR A 114 4.15 3.50 14.98
CA THR A 114 2.96 3.06 15.73
C THR A 114 2.48 4.16 16.65
N TYR A 115 1.18 4.42 16.62
CA TYR A 115 0.47 5.34 17.50
C TYR A 115 -0.53 4.55 18.36
N PRO A 116 -1.02 5.10 19.48
CA PRO A 116 -2.04 4.45 20.29
C PRO A 116 -3.33 4.09 19.52
N LYS A 117 -3.68 4.87 18.48
CA LYS A 117 -4.91 4.72 17.69
C LYS A 117 -4.67 4.26 16.24
N GLY A 118 -3.47 3.80 15.90
CA GLY A 118 -3.18 3.34 14.55
C GLY A 118 -1.70 3.32 14.21
N GLY A 119 -1.39 3.24 12.92
CA GLY A 119 -0.01 3.25 12.44
C GLY A 119 0.13 4.11 11.20
N HIS A 120 1.31 4.66 11.01
CA HIS A 120 1.74 5.25 9.75
C HIS A 120 2.85 4.42 9.16
N MET A 121 2.79 4.20 7.85
CA MET A 121 3.88 3.59 7.10
C MET A 121 4.38 4.56 6.05
N ALA A 122 5.70 4.70 5.98
CA ALA A 122 6.38 5.49 4.97
C ALA A 122 7.40 4.59 4.25
N PRO A 123 7.34 4.46 2.93
CA PRO A 123 8.30 3.64 2.21
C PRO A 123 9.67 4.34 2.15
N TYR A 124 10.74 3.55 2.14
CA TYR A 124 12.09 4.02 1.92
C TYR A 124 12.77 3.25 0.78
N GLY A 125 13.78 3.86 0.18
CA GLY A 125 14.66 3.27 -0.82
C GLY A 125 16.12 3.38 -0.37
N LEU A 126 17.01 2.70 -1.09
CA LEU A 126 18.45 2.77 -0.85
C LEU A 126 19.13 3.46 -2.04
N LYS A 127 19.97 4.45 -1.74
CA LYS A 127 20.90 5.06 -2.69
C LYS A 127 22.30 4.96 -2.09
N ASP A 128 23.19 4.25 -2.80
CA ASP A 128 24.58 4.00 -2.37
C ASP A 128 24.67 3.42 -0.96
N GLY A 129 23.77 2.48 -0.64
CA GLY A 129 23.67 1.82 0.67
C GLY A 129 23.06 2.68 1.78
N LYS A 130 22.67 3.94 1.51
CA LYS A 130 22.04 4.83 2.49
C LYS A 130 20.52 4.89 2.30
N PRO A 131 19.74 4.89 3.39
CA PRO A 131 18.30 4.98 3.32
C PRO A 131 17.82 6.41 3.03
N TRP A 132 16.77 6.50 2.22
CA TRP A 132 16.08 7.74 1.88
C TRP A 132 14.58 7.53 1.84
N LEU A 133 13.81 8.55 2.21
CA LEU A 133 12.39 8.58 1.90
C LEU A 133 12.24 8.74 0.39
N LEU A 134 11.24 8.08 -0.18
CA LEU A 134 11.01 8.10 -1.61
C LEU A 134 10.43 9.46 -2.03
N GLY A 135 11.13 10.15 -2.94
CA GLY A 135 10.54 11.25 -3.68
C GLY A 135 9.61 10.73 -4.78
N VAL A 136 9.13 11.65 -5.61
CA VAL A 136 8.26 11.31 -6.75
C VAL A 136 8.92 11.67 -8.06
N LYS A 137 8.57 10.92 -9.10
CA LYS A 137 8.83 11.22 -10.49
C LYS A 137 7.49 11.39 -11.21
N ILE A 138 7.32 12.49 -11.92
CA ILE A 138 6.09 12.85 -12.62
C ILE A 138 6.37 12.84 -14.11
N THR A 139 5.70 11.94 -14.82
CA THR A 139 5.69 11.90 -16.28
C THR A 139 4.35 12.41 -16.77
N LYS A 140 4.36 13.51 -17.54
CA LYS A 140 3.17 13.98 -18.25
C LYS A 140 2.84 12.99 -19.37
N LEU A 141 1.57 12.62 -19.43
CA LEU A 141 0.99 11.81 -20.49
C LEU A 141 0.24 12.77 -21.41
N ASP A 142 0.37 12.61 -22.73
CA ASP A 142 -0.32 13.44 -23.74
C ASP A 142 -1.84 13.14 -23.83
N TRP A 143 -2.45 12.77 -22.71
CA TRP A 143 -3.85 12.35 -22.61
C TRP A 143 -4.79 13.55 -22.51
N ASN A 144 -5.69 13.67 -23.48
CA ASN A 144 -6.76 14.67 -23.54
C ASN A 144 -8.17 14.05 -23.56
N GLY A 145 -8.31 12.78 -23.16
CA GLY A 145 -9.61 12.10 -23.15
C GLY A 145 -10.48 12.47 -21.93
N PRO A 146 -11.59 11.74 -21.71
CA PRO A 146 -12.52 12.08 -20.63
C PRO A 146 -11.86 12.08 -19.25
N GLY A 147 -12.45 12.85 -18.34
CA GLY A 147 -12.06 12.87 -16.93
C GLY A 147 -12.18 11.48 -16.31
N GLU A 148 -11.38 11.25 -15.27
CA GLU A 148 -11.40 10.00 -14.51
C GLU A 148 -12.36 10.10 -13.33
N ASP A 149 -13.14 9.04 -13.12
CA ASP A 149 -14.01 8.90 -11.97
C ASP A 149 -13.38 8.04 -10.88
N PHE A 150 -13.97 8.11 -9.70
CA PHE A 150 -13.64 7.23 -8.59
C PHE A 150 -14.65 6.09 -8.51
N TYR A 151 -14.17 4.85 -8.64
CA TYR A 151 -14.95 3.65 -8.44
C TYR A 151 -14.54 2.98 -7.13
N GLN A 152 -15.51 2.37 -6.45
CA GLN A 152 -15.28 1.62 -5.22
C GLN A 152 -15.89 0.23 -5.36
N VAL A 153 -15.04 -0.79 -5.23
CA VAL A 153 -15.45 -2.19 -5.09
C VAL A 153 -15.48 -2.50 -3.60
N SER A 154 -16.64 -2.91 -3.11
CA SER A 154 -16.87 -3.30 -1.71
C SER A 154 -17.28 -4.75 -1.60
N VAL A 155 -16.77 -5.44 -0.58
CA VAL A 155 -17.08 -6.82 -0.23
C VAL A 155 -17.43 -6.86 1.25
N THR A 156 -18.65 -7.29 1.56
CA THR A 156 -19.20 -7.40 2.91
C THR A 156 -19.41 -8.87 3.26
N ASN A 157 -19.06 -9.24 4.48
CA ASN A 157 -19.30 -10.57 5.03
C ASN A 157 -20.20 -10.47 6.24
N SER A 158 -21.42 -11.00 6.13
CA SER A 158 -22.38 -11.07 7.24
C SER A 158 -22.30 -12.40 8.01
N GLY A 159 -21.33 -13.26 7.68
CA GLY A 159 -21.10 -14.54 8.34
C GLY A 159 -20.21 -14.43 9.58
N ASP A 160 -20.20 -15.51 10.36
CA ASP A 160 -19.51 -15.59 11.65
C ASP A 160 -18.02 -15.97 11.56
N ALA A 161 -17.53 -16.30 10.36
CA ALA A 161 -16.14 -16.63 10.11
C ALA A 161 -15.52 -15.67 9.07
N PRO A 162 -14.20 -15.38 9.16
CA PRO A 162 -13.49 -14.66 8.10
C PRO A 162 -13.53 -15.40 6.77
N VAL A 163 -13.59 -14.65 5.68
CA VAL A 163 -13.69 -15.18 4.32
C VAL A 163 -12.61 -14.60 3.42
N ASP A 164 -11.87 -15.46 2.75
CA ASP A 164 -10.89 -15.14 1.72
C ASP A 164 -11.59 -14.94 0.38
N PHE A 165 -11.17 -13.91 -0.35
CA PHE A 165 -11.73 -13.56 -1.64
C PHE A 165 -10.66 -12.94 -2.55
N THR A 166 -10.96 -12.92 -3.85
CA THR A 166 -10.15 -12.28 -4.88
C THR A 166 -10.98 -11.21 -5.59
N ILE A 167 -10.39 -10.04 -5.84
CA ILE A 167 -10.89 -9.04 -6.78
C ILE A 167 -9.94 -9.00 -7.99
N GLU A 168 -10.45 -9.31 -9.17
CA GLU A 168 -9.77 -9.12 -10.46
C GLU A 168 -10.43 -7.95 -11.17
N TYR A 169 -9.66 -6.99 -11.68
CA TYR A 169 -10.23 -5.82 -12.35
C TYR A 169 -9.33 -5.31 -13.47
N ALA A 170 -9.96 -4.95 -14.58
CA ALA A 170 -9.33 -4.30 -15.72
C ALA A 170 -9.91 -2.90 -15.90
N TYR A 171 -9.07 -1.91 -16.15
CA TYR A 171 -9.47 -0.52 -16.25
C TYR A 171 -8.55 0.28 -17.16
N LYS A 172 -9.02 1.44 -17.61
CA LYS A 172 -8.19 2.44 -18.29
C LYS A 172 -8.07 3.69 -17.44
N ALA A 173 -6.85 4.17 -17.29
CA ALA A 173 -6.54 5.44 -16.65
C ALA A 173 -5.59 6.22 -17.56
N SER A 174 -5.94 7.47 -17.85
CA SER A 174 -5.19 8.35 -18.75
C SER A 174 -4.77 7.69 -20.07
N GLY A 175 -5.68 6.91 -20.67
CA GLY A 175 -5.47 6.20 -21.94
C GLY A 175 -4.67 4.90 -21.85
N LEU A 176 -4.09 4.57 -20.69
CA LEU A 176 -3.35 3.34 -20.46
C LEU A 176 -4.26 2.25 -19.91
N SER A 177 -4.08 1.00 -20.36
CA SER A 177 -4.84 -0.15 -19.89
C SER A 177 -4.09 -0.87 -18.77
N PHE A 178 -4.83 -1.26 -17.72
CA PHE A 178 -4.30 -1.92 -16.54
C PHE A 178 -5.15 -3.14 -16.19
N GLU A 179 -4.49 -4.16 -15.67
CA GLU A 179 -5.12 -5.33 -15.06
C GLU A 179 -4.51 -5.54 -13.68
N LYS A 180 -5.36 -5.77 -12.67
CA LYS A 180 -4.94 -6.00 -11.30
C LYS A 180 -5.71 -7.16 -10.70
N LYS A 181 -5.04 -7.90 -9.83
CA LYS A 181 -5.60 -8.97 -9.02
C LYS A 181 -5.21 -8.74 -7.57
N LYS A 182 -6.20 -8.71 -6.69
CA LYS A 182 -6.03 -8.49 -5.25
C LYS A 182 -6.67 -9.64 -4.49
N GLN A 183 -5.86 -10.34 -3.69
CA GLN A 183 -6.33 -11.33 -2.74
C GLN A 183 -6.45 -10.68 -1.36
N SER A 184 -7.51 -11.00 -0.63
CA SER A 184 -7.78 -10.38 0.66
C SER A 184 -8.69 -11.26 1.50
N THR A 185 -8.70 -10.99 2.81
CA THR A 185 -9.63 -11.60 3.75
C THR A 185 -10.57 -10.52 4.28
N VAL A 186 -11.87 -10.79 4.32
CA VAL A 186 -12.86 -9.98 5.04
C VAL A 186 -13.18 -10.68 6.36
N LYS A 187 -13.12 -9.94 7.47
CA LYS A 187 -13.42 -10.48 8.81
C LYS A 187 -14.90 -10.86 8.92
N ALA A 188 -15.24 -11.66 9.93
CA ALA A 188 -16.62 -11.90 10.33
C ALA A 188 -17.34 -10.56 10.59
N HIS A 189 -18.59 -10.44 10.14
CA HIS A 189 -19.39 -9.20 10.24
C HIS A 189 -18.64 -7.95 9.74
N GLY A 190 -17.81 -8.13 8.71
CA GLY A 190 -16.82 -7.15 8.27
C GLY A 190 -17.03 -6.64 6.85
N PHE A 191 -16.24 -5.64 6.50
CA PHE A 191 -16.20 -5.03 5.19
C PHE A 191 -14.74 -4.87 4.74
N LYS A 192 -14.49 -5.06 3.44
CA LYS A 192 -13.21 -4.77 2.79
C LYS A 192 -13.49 -4.29 1.36
N GLY A 193 -12.62 -3.46 0.80
CA GLY A 193 -12.80 -2.98 -0.56
C GLY A 193 -11.53 -2.43 -1.17
N THR A 194 -11.63 -2.06 -2.45
CA THR A 194 -10.58 -1.34 -3.17
C THR A 194 -11.19 -0.18 -3.95
N SER A 195 -10.35 0.79 -4.27
CA SER A 195 -10.72 1.97 -5.04
C SER A 195 -9.98 1.98 -6.37
N ILE A 196 -10.66 2.41 -7.42
CA ILE A 196 -10.12 2.50 -8.78
C ILE A 196 -10.36 3.92 -9.27
N ILE A 197 -9.31 4.60 -9.71
CA ILE A 197 -9.42 5.88 -10.41
C ILE A 197 -9.21 5.56 -11.89
N ALA A 198 -10.24 5.78 -12.69
CA ALA A 198 -10.26 5.35 -14.08
C ALA A 198 -11.21 6.21 -14.91
N ASN A 199 -10.87 6.40 -16.18
CA ASN A 199 -11.81 6.93 -17.16
C ASN A 199 -12.77 5.83 -17.68
N GLU A 200 -12.39 4.56 -17.52
CA GLU A 200 -13.21 3.41 -17.90
C GLU A 200 -12.87 2.21 -17.01
N VAL A 201 -13.88 1.59 -16.40
CA VAL A 201 -13.73 0.26 -15.77
C VAL A 201 -14.21 -0.78 -16.79
N VAL A 202 -13.27 -1.57 -17.30
CA VAL A 202 -13.53 -2.59 -18.33
C VAL A 202 -14.17 -3.82 -17.71
N SER A 203 -13.65 -4.29 -16.57
CA SER A 203 -14.25 -5.40 -15.85
C SER A 203 -13.90 -5.38 -14.38
N VAL A 204 -14.80 -5.93 -13.56
CA VAL A 204 -14.55 -6.26 -12.15
C VAL A 204 -15.13 -7.64 -11.88
N ARG A 205 -14.32 -8.52 -11.31
CA ARG A 205 -14.73 -9.83 -10.83
C ARG A 205 -14.40 -9.98 -9.36
N VAL A 206 -15.38 -10.37 -8.54
CA VAL A 206 -15.15 -10.82 -7.15
C VAL A 206 -15.51 -12.29 -7.04
N SER A 207 -14.61 -13.08 -6.46
CA SER A 207 -14.77 -14.51 -6.26
C SER A 207 -14.23 -14.96 -4.91
N THR A 208 -14.77 -16.08 -4.41
CA THR A 208 -14.24 -16.81 -3.26
C THR A 208 -14.22 -18.29 -3.59
N SER A 209 -13.25 -19.03 -3.07
CA SER A 209 -13.17 -20.49 -3.21
C SER A 209 -13.69 -21.23 -1.99
N GLN A 210 -14.06 -20.52 -0.91
CA GLN A 210 -14.47 -21.16 0.34
C GLN A 210 -15.90 -21.70 0.24
N PRO A 211 -16.13 -23.01 0.44
CA PRO A 211 -17.46 -23.60 0.30
C PRO A 211 -18.46 -23.08 1.34
N GLY A 212 -19.69 -22.82 0.91
CA GLY A 212 -20.80 -22.50 1.81
C GLY A 212 -20.79 -21.07 2.38
N VAL A 213 -19.83 -20.23 1.99
CA VAL A 213 -19.79 -18.82 2.38
C VAL A 213 -20.63 -17.97 1.43
N LYS A 214 -21.16 -16.85 1.93
CA LYS A 214 -21.86 -15.84 1.12
C LYS A 214 -21.28 -14.47 1.43
N LEU A 215 -20.72 -13.84 0.41
CA LEU A 215 -20.25 -12.47 0.42
C LEU A 215 -21.24 -11.59 -0.34
N GLU A 216 -21.40 -10.35 0.08
CA GLU A 216 -22.09 -9.34 -0.71
C GLU A 216 -21.04 -8.44 -1.36
N ALA A 217 -21.02 -8.39 -2.68
CA ALA A 217 -20.12 -7.53 -3.44
C ALA A 217 -20.91 -6.41 -4.13
N ALA A 218 -20.40 -5.18 -4.09
CA ALA A 218 -20.96 -4.05 -4.79
C ALA A 218 -19.88 -3.21 -5.50
N LEU A 219 -20.24 -2.64 -6.65
CA LEU A 219 -19.45 -1.65 -7.38
C LEU A 219 -20.21 -0.33 -7.38
N ASN A 220 -19.56 0.72 -6.90
CA ASN A 220 -20.08 2.08 -6.87
C ASN A 220 -19.22 2.99 -7.73
N ARG A 221 -19.82 3.97 -8.40
CA ARG A 221 -19.14 5.08 -9.09
C ARG A 221 -19.48 6.37 -8.38
N ASN A 222 -18.46 7.16 -8.05
CA ASN A 222 -18.61 8.50 -7.53
C ASN A 222 -18.32 9.50 -8.65
N GLU A 223 -19.37 10.17 -9.09
CA GLU A 223 -19.32 11.20 -10.12
C GLU A 223 -19.80 12.51 -9.49
N SER A 224 -18.94 13.53 -9.49
CA SER A 224 -19.26 14.86 -8.96
C SER A 224 -19.79 14.88 -7.51
N GLY A 225 -19.30 13.99 -6.66
CA GLY A 225 -19.71 13.88 -5.26
C GLY A 225 -21.00 13.07 -5.03
N LYS A 226 -21.61 12.55 -6.11
CA LYS A 226 -22.75 11.62 -6.01
C LYS A 226 -22.27 10.19 -6.19
N GLN A 227 -22.50 9.38 -5.17
CA GLN A 227 -22.28 7.94 -5.25
C GLN A 227 -23.47 7.26 -5.91
N THR A 228 -23.20 6.47 -6.94
CA THR A 228 -24.19 5.64 -7.64
C THR A 228 -23.77 4.18 -7.55
N GLU A 229 -24.65 3.32 -7.05
CA GLU A 229 -24.46 1.87 -7.09
C GLU A 229 -24.67 1.39 -8.53
N LEU A 230 -23.64 0.80 -9.13
CA LEU A 230 -23.69 0.25 -10.49
C LEU A 230 -24.14 -1.20 -10.49
N LEU A 231 -23.70 -1.97 -9.50
CA LEU A 231 -24.01 -3.38 -9.38
C LEU A 231 -23.85 -3.83 -7.93
N LYS A 232 -24.75 -4.71 -7.49
CA LYS A 232 -24.68 -5.39 -6.19
C LYS A 232 -25.15 -6.85 -6.33
N LYS A 233 -24.35 -7.81 -5.87
CA LYS A 233 -24.64 -9.24 -5.96
C LYS A 233 -24.08 -10.02 -4.77
N VAL A 234 -24.74 -11.13 -4.44
CA VAL A 234 -24.17 -12.16 -3.56
C VAL A 234 -23.18 -13.01 -4.34
N VAL A 235 -22.05 -13.33 -3.72
CA VAL A 235 -20.95 -14.14 -4.23
C VAL A 235 -20.75 -15.32 -3.29
N ASP A 236 -20.68 -16.53 -3.84
CA ASP A 236 -20.36 -17.77 -3.12
C ASP A 236 -19.35 -18.60 -3.90
N SER A 237 -18.99 -19.79 -3.42
CA SER A 237 -18.02 -20.66 -4.10
C SER A 237 -18.45 -21.13 -5.50
N SER A 238 -19.73 -20.98 -5.85
CA SER A 238 -20.30 -21.40 -7.14
C SER A 238 -20.62 -20.23 -8.08
N SER A 239 -20.43 -19.00 -7.62
CA SER A 239 -20.81 -17.79 -8.33
C SER A 239 -19.76 -16.69 -8.19
N SER A 240 -19.78 -15.74 -9.11
CA SER A 240 -18.90 -14.57 -9.05
C SER A 240 -19.68 -13.30 -9.28
N PHE A 241 -19.31 -12.23 -8.59
CA PHE A 241 -19.68 -10.89 -9.00
C PHE A 241 -18.94 -10.60 -10.29
N VAL A 242 -19.64 -10.28 -11.38
CA VAL A 242 -19.03 -9.85 -12.64
C VAL A 242 -19.74 -8.60 -13.10
N PHE A 243 -18.95 -7.54 -13.24
CA PHE A 243 -19.29 -6.33 -13.97
C PHE A 243 -18.43 -6.30 -15.22
N GLU A 244 -19.06 -6.14 -16.38
CA GLU A 244 -18.39 -5.77 -17.62
C GLU A 244 -18.81 -4.33 -17.90
N GLY A 245 -17.82 -3.45 -18.08
CA GLY A 245 -18.08 -2.08 -18.51
C GLY A 245 -18.83 -2.09 -19.83
N ASN A 246 -19.68 -1.09 -20.05
CA ASN A 246 -20.25 -0.89 -21.38
C ASN A 246 -19.09 -0.73 -22.35
N LYS A 247 -18.93 -1.68 -23.28
CA LYS A 247 -18.13 -1.44 -24.48
C LYS A 247 -18.74 -0.21 -25.17
N PRO A 248 -17.93 0.79 -25.55
CA PRO A 248 -18.42 1.89 -26.36
C PRO A 248 -19.07 1.39 -27.65
#